data_AF-A0A3M5JIL2-F1
#
_entry.id   AF-A0A3M5JIL2-F1
#
_cell.length_a   1.000
_cell.length_b   1.000
_cell.length_c   1.000
_cell.angle_alpha   90.00
_cell.angle_beta   90.00
_cell.angle_gamma   90.00
#
_symmetry.space_group_name_H-M   'P 1'
#
loop_
_entity.id
_entity.type
_entity.pdbx_description
1 polymer ?
#
loop_
_entity_poly.entity_id
_entity_poly.type
_entity_poly.pdbx_seq_one_letter_code
_entity_poly.pdbx_strand_id
1 'polypeptide(L)'
;DGATVEFYLHYPDFASALFKGIAIFVILAFVLVALITGSLLFLVGPVAMAFVAAIKLLNWENPVHHRQTAPWHLHEFVTVDHKRLMVIIHCDDTTTGFAARFPSKVLMDKYLAFLRKALPANAQYIEKATNWHQG
;
A
#
# COMPACT_ATOMS: atom_id res chain seq x y z
N ASP A 1 -19.54 9.39 3.12
CA ASP A 1 -19.18 10.53 2.25
C ASP A 1 -17.68 10.83 2.26
N GLY A 2 -16.84 9.90 1.80
CA GLY A 2 -15.37 10.05 1.70
C GLY A 2 -14.81 9.23 0.53
N ALA A 3 -13.51 9.30 0.27
CA ALA A 3 -12.84 8.47 -0.73
C ALA A 3 -12.21 7.25 -0.05
N THR A 4 -12.31 6.06 -0.63
CA THR A 4 -11.47 4.92 -0.21
C THR A 4 -10.16 4.99 -0.99
N VAL A 5 -9.06 5.25 -0.29
CA VAL A 5 -7.72 5.21 -0.90
C VAL A 5 -7.04 3.94 -0.43
N GLU A 6 -6.68 3.10 -1.40
CA GLU A 6 -5.81 1.96 -1.16
C GLU A 6 -4.41 2.48 -0.91
N PHE A 7 -3.89 2.29 0.31
CA PHE A 7 -2.50 2.56 0.62
C PHE A 7 -1.77 1.23 0.70
N TYR A 8 -0.73 1.11 -0.13
CA TYR A 8 0.18 -0.02 -0.11
C TYR A 8 1.35 0.37 0.75
N LEU A 9 1.62 -0.38 1.83
CA LEU A 9 2.95 -0.31 2.44
C LEU A 9 3.93 -0.75 1.34
N HIS A 10 4.86 0.12 0.95
CA HIS A 10 5.82 -0.19 -0.11
C HIS A 10 6.80 -1.25 0.40
N TYR A 11 6.43 -2.52 0.25
CA TYR A 11 7.38 -3.62 0.33
C TYR A 11 8.14 -3.67 -1.00
N PRO A 12 9.47 -3.79 -0.97
CA PRO A 12 10.23 -3.94 -2.19
C PRO A 12 9.75 -5.17 -2.97
N ASP A 13 9.77 -5.11 -4.31
CA ASP A 13 9.21 -6.16 -5.18
C ASP A 13 9.80 -7.56 -4.92
N PHE A 14 11.02 -7.63 -4.36
CA PHE A 14 11.66 -8.88 -3.98
C PHE A 14 11.18 -9.46 -2.64
N ALA A 15 10.42 -8.73 -1.83
CA ALA A 15 10.04 -9.14 -0.48
C ALA A 15 9.21 -10.43 -0.48
N SER A 16 8.23 -10.54 -1.39
CA SER A 16 7.45 -11.78 -1.54
C SER A 16 8.34 -12.96 -1.94
N ALA A 17 9.27 -12.76 -2.89
CA ALA A 17 10.20 -13.79 -3.32
C ALA A 17 11.16 -14.21 -2.19
N LEU A 18 11.62 -13.26 -1.38
CA LEU A 18 12.50 -13.50 -0.24
C LEU A 18 11.77 -14.29 0.86
N PHE A 19 10.54 -13.92 1.23
CA PHE A 19 9.76 -14.66 2.21
C PHE A 19 9.45 -16.09 1.75
N LYS A 20 9.07 -16.27 0.48
CA LYS A 20 8.88 -17.60 -0.11
C LYS A 20 10.17 -18.41 -0.12
N GLY A 21 11.31 -17.78 -0.46
CA GLY A 21 12.63 -18.42 -0.44
C GLY A 21 13.03 -18.92 0.95
N ILE A 22 12.88 -18.08 1.98
CA ILE A 22 13.15 -18.46 3.38
C ILE A 22 12.26 -19.63 3.79
N ALA A 23 10.98 -19.59 3.45
CA ALA A 23 10.06 -20.67 3.80
C ALA A 23 10.43 -22.01 3.14
N ILE A 24 10.80 -22.01 1.85
CA ILE A 24 11.29 -23.21 1.15
C ILE A 24 12.55 -23.74 1.81
N PHE A 25 13.51 -22.87 2.14
CA PHE A 25 14.75 -23.26 2.80
C PHE A 25 14.50 -23.95 4.15
N VAL A 26 13.62 -23.38 4.97
CA VAL A 26 13.26 -23.96 6.27
C VAL A 26 12.60 -25.34 6.12
N ILE A 27 11.69 -25.50 5.14
CA ILE A 27 11.06 -26.79 4.87
C ILE A 27 12.10 -27.83 4.43
N LEU A 28 13.01 -27.47 3.52
CA LEU A 28 14.08 -28.37 3.07
C LEU A 28 15.02 -28.77 4.22
N ALA A 29 15.35 -27.84 5.10
CA ALA A 29 16.16 -28.13 6.29
C ALA A 29 15.48 -29.15 7.21
N PHE A 30 14.17 -29.02 7.44
CA PHE A 30 13.43 -30.00 8.24
C PHE A 30 13.32 -31.36 7.56
N VAL A 31 13.10 -31.40 6.24
CA VAL A 31 13.11 -32.66 5.48
C VAL A 31 14.48 -33.35 5.61
N LEU A 32 15.57 -32.60 5.51
CA LEU A 32 16.93 -33.14 5.67
C LEU A 32 17.15 -33.72 7.08
N VAL A 33 16.75 -32.99 8.12
CA VAL A 33 16.85 -33.46 9.52
C VAL A 33 16.01 -34.72 9.73
N ALA A 34 14.79 -34.78 9.16
CA ALA A 34 13.92 -35.94 9.24
C ALA A 34 14.56 -37.18 8.59
N LEU A 35 15.22 -37.00 7.43
CA LEU A 35 15.93 -38.07 6.74
C LEU A 35 17.15 -38.57 7.53
N ILE A 36 17.91 -37.68 8.16
CA ILE A 36 19.08 -38.05 8.97
C ILE A 36 18.68 -38.76 10.26
N THR A 37 17.62 -38.29 10.92
CA THR A 37 17.18 -38.82 12.22
C THR A 37 16.19 -39.97 12.10
N GLY A 38 15.61 -40.19 10.92
CA GLY A 38 14.57 -41.20 10.68
C GLY A 38 13.27 -40.95 11.43
N SER A 39 13.05 -39.74 11.96
CA SER A 39 11.92 -39.43 12.83
C SER A 39 11.37 -38.04 12.55
N LEU A 40 10.04 -37.90 12.63
CA LEU A 40 9.34 -36.61 12.60
C LEU A 40 9.02 -36.09 14.00
N LEU A 41 9.42 -36.80 15.07
CA LEU A 41 9.13 -36.38 16.44
C LEU A 41 9.78 -35.04 16.80
N PHE A 42 10.86 -34.66 16.12
CA PHE A 42 11.47 -33.34 16.28
C PHE A 42 10.56 -32.19 15.81
N LEU A 43 9.51 -32.46 15.03
CA LEU A 43 8.52 -31.43 14.67
C LEU A 43 7.67 -31.00 15.87
N VAL A 44 7.66 -31.70 17.00
CA VAL A 44 6.84 -31.29 18.15
C VAL A 44 7.45 -30.05 18.82
N GLY A 45 6.61 -29.08 19.20
CA GLY A 45 7.03 -27.89 19.92
C GLY A 45 7.49 -26.75 19.01
N PRO A 46 8.66 -26.10 19.27
CA PRO A 46 9.12 -24.94 18.51
C PRO A 46 9.21 -25.16 16.99
N VAL A 47 9.52 -26.39 16.58
CA VAL A 47 9.67 -26.77 15.18
C VAL A 47 8.31 -26.77 14.45
N ALA A 48 7.23 -27.27 15.08
CA ALA A 48 5.88 -27.18 14.53
C ALA A 48 5.47 -25.72 14.32
N MET A 49 5.78 -24.84 15.29
CA MET A 49 5.49 -23.41 15.16
C MET A 49 6.25 -22.79 13.97
N ALA A 50 7.52 -23.14 13.78
CA ALA A 50 8.31 -22.70 12.64
C ALA A 50 7.76 -23.21 11.30
N PHE A 51 7.30 -24.46 11.25
CA PHE A 51 6.69 -25.04 10.04
C PHE A 51 5.37 -24.36 9.67
N VAL A 52 4.49 -24.10 10.64
CA VAL A 52 3.25 -23.35 10.43
C VAL A 52 3.53 -21.92 9.97
N ALA A 53 4.55 -21.26 10.56
CA ALA A 53 4.98 -19.94 10.12
C ALA A 53 5.52 -19.94 8.69
N ALA A 54 6.31 -20.95 8.30
CA ALA A 54 6.81 -21.10 6.94
C ALA A 54 5.66 -21.26 5.92
N ILE A 55 4.64 -22.06 6.23
CA ILE A 55 3.44 -22.18 5.37
C ILE A 55 2.71 -20.84 5.25
N LYS A 56 2.57 -20.09 6.34
CA LYS A 56 1.97 -18.75 6.30
C LYS A 56 2.80 -17.77 5.45
N LEU A 57 4.13 -17.86 5.50
CA LEU A 57 5.03 -17.05 4.69
C LEU A 57 4.98 -17.43 3.21
N LEU A 58 4.79 -18.71 2.87
CA LEU A 58 4.60 -19.16 1.48
C LEU A 58 3.35 -18.56 0.85
N ASN A 59 2.27 -18.49 1.64
CA ASN A 59 0.99 -17.92 1.22
C ASN A 59 0.90 -16.41 1.49
N TRP A 60 2.00 -15.76 1.88
CA TRP A 60 1.98 -14.34 2.16
C TRP A 60 1.84 -13.54 0.87
N GLU A 61 0.76 -12.77 0.82
CA GLU A 61 0.51 -11.70 -0.15
C GLU A 61 0.50 -10.37 0.59
N ASN A 62 0.91 -9.29 -0.08
CA ASN A 62 0.97 -7.97 0.54
C ASN A 62 -0.45 -7.54 0.96
N PRO A 63 -0.74 -7.38 2.26
CA PRO A 63 -2.08 -7.02 2.71
C PRO A 63 -2.43 -5.60 2.22
N VAL A 64 -3.49 -5.50 1.40
CA VAL A 64 -3.99 -4.21 0.92
C VAL A 64 -4.80 -3.54 2.02
N HIS A 65 -4.21 -2.56 2.69
CA HIS A 65 -4.90 -1.79 3.70
C HIS A 65 -5.73 -0.67 3.04
N HIS A 66 -7.04 -0.74 3.24
CA HIS A 66 -7.97 0.26 2.73
C HIS A 66 -8.14 1.32 3.81
N ARG A 67 -7.64 2.54 3.57
CA ARG A 67 -7.91 3.68 4.46
C ARG A 67 -9.08 4.46 3.88
N GLN A 68 -10.15 4.59 4.66
CA GLN A 68 -11.17 5.58 4.35
C GLN A 68 -10.58 6.97 4.61
N THR A 69 -10.59 7.84 3.61
CA THR A 69 -10.19 9.24 3.79
C THR A 69 -11.23 9.98 4.61
N ALA A 70 -10.84 11.15 5.13
CA ALA A 70 -11.75 12.04 5.80
C ALA A 70 -12.94 12.41 4.87
N PRO A 71 -14.07 12.83 5.43
CA PRO A 71 -15.19 13.31 4.64
C PRO A 71 -14.82 14.44 3.65
N TRP A 72 -15.45 14.47 2.48
CA TRP A 72 -15.14 15.44 1.41
C TRP A 72 -15.28 16.91 1.82
N HIS A 73 -16.17 17.21 2.77
CA HIS A 73 -16.40 18.58 3.25
C HIS A 73 -15.23 19.15 4.07
N LEU A 74 -14.30 18.32 4.54
CA LEU A 74 -13.12 18.75 5.30
C LEU A 74 -11.91 19.05 4.39
N HIS A 75 -12.06 18.90 3.07
CA HIS A 75 -10.98 19.13 2.12
C HIS A 75 -11.11 20.53 1.52
N GLU A 76 -10.28 21.47 1.97
CA GLU A 76 -10.36 22.87 1.58
C GLU A 76 -9.31 23.28 0.51
N PHE A 77 -8.25 22.49 0.32
CA PHE A 77 -7.17 22.85 -0.61
C PHE A 77 -6.87 21.73 -1.61
N VAL A 78 -6.74 22.11 -2.88
CA VAL A 78 -6.35 21.21 -3.97
C VAL A 78 -5.12 21.77 -4.66
N THR A 79 -4.01 21.06 -4.57
CA THR A 79 -2.79 21.38 -5.32
C THR A 79 -2.76 20.60 -6.63
N VAL A 80 -2.65 21.30 -7.75
CA VAL A 80 -2.58 20.69 -9.10
C VAL A 80 -1.20 20.85 -9.69
N ASP A 81 -0.53 19.74 -9.95
CA ASP A 81 0.75 19.68 -10.65
C ASP A 81 0.56 19.11 -12.06
N HIS A 82 0.45 20.01 -13.03
CA HIS A 82 0.33 19.68 -14.44
C HIS A 82 1.59 19.03 -15.03
N LYS A 83 2.77 19.26 -14.42
CA LYS A 83 4.05 18.74 -14.93
C LYS A 83 4.23 17.25 -14.58
N ARG A 84 3.76 16.84 -13.41
CA ARG A 84 3.80 15.44 -12.94
C ARG A 84 2.46 14.70 -13.09
N LEU A 85 1.43 15.36 -13.63
CA LEU A 85 0.06 14.88 -13.75
C LEU A 85 -0.49 14.37 -12.41
N MET A 86 -0.38 15.21 -11.39
CA MET A 86 -0.67 14.85 -10.00
C MET A 86 -1.61 15.87 -9.38
N VAL A 87 -2.62 15.38 -8.68
CA VAL A 87 -3.57 16.21 -7.92
C VAL A 87 -3.47 15.79 -6.46
N ILE A 88 -3.20 16.75 -5.59
CA ILE A 88 -3.11 16.53 -4.14
C ILE A 88 -4.29 17.23 -3.50
N ILE A 89 -5.05 16.51 -2.70
CA ILE A 89 -6.20 17.03 -1.98
C ILE A 89 -5.83 17.04 -0.50
N HIS A 90 -5.82 18.23 0.08
CA HIS A 90 -5.45 18.47 1.46
C HIS A 90 -6.71 18.71 2.29
N CYS A 91 -6.66 18.35 3.57
CA CYS A 91 -7.67 18.75 4.57
C CYS A 91 -7.37 20.17 5.08
N ASP A 92 -7.35 20.38 6.39
CA ASP A 92 -7.08 21.68 7.03
C ASP A 92 -5.61 22.14 6.94
N ASP A 93 -4.66 21.22 6.66
CA ASP A 93 -3.23 21.54 6.54
C ASP A 93 -2.62 20.95 5.25
N THR A 94 -1.70 21.70 4.64
CA THR A 94 -0.93 21.35 3.45
C THR A 94 -0.08 20.08 3.63
N THR A 95 0.16 19.65 4.87
CA THR A 95 0.89 18.43 5.20
C THR A 95 0.02 17.18 5.29
N THR A 96 -1.31 17.31 5.30
CA THR A 96 -2.23 16.18 5.46
C THR A 96 -3.19 16.13 4.29
N GLY A 97 -2.94 15.17 3.39
CA GLY A 97 -3.73 15.00 2.18
C GLY A 97 -3.44 13.66 1.51
N PHE A 98 -4.18 13.39 0.44
CA PHE A 98 -3.91 12.25 -0.43
C PHE A 98 -3.60 12.74 -1.84
N ALA A 99 -2.68 12.03 -2.49
CA ALA A 99 -2.23 12.36 -3.83
C ALA A 99 -2.76 11.33 -4.83
N ALA A 100 -3.41 11.82 -5.89
CA ALA A 100 -3.81 11.05 -7.04
C ALA A 100 -2.88 11.37 -8.21
N ARG A 101 -2.21 10.35 -8.75
CA ARG A 101 -1.36 10.48 -9.94
C ARG A 101 -2.09 9.90 -11.15
N PHE A 102 -2.07 10.63 -12.25
CA PHE A 102 -2.82 10.28 -13.46
C PHE A 102 -1.88 9.90 -14.61
N PRO A 103 -2.24 8.87 -15.41
CA PRO A 103 -1.46 8.47 -16.58
C PRO A 103 -1.64 9.44 -17.76
N SER A 104 -2.70 10.24 -17.77
CA SER A 104 -2.99 11.18 -18.86
C SER A 104 -3.64 12.47 -18.37
N LYS A 105 -3.38 13.56 -19.11
CA LYS A 105 -3.98 14.88 -18.85
C LYS A 105 -5.51 14.84 -18.96
N VAL A 106 -6.06 14.05 -19.89
CA VAL A 106 -7.51 13.89 -20.07
C VAL A 106 -8.18 13.28 -18.84
N LEU A 107 -7.55 12.29 -18.20
CA LEU A 107 -8.06 11.72 -16.94
C LEU A 107 -7.99 12.74 -15.81
N MET A 108 -6.89 13.47 -15.72
CA MET A 108 -6.70 14.51 -14.71
C MET A 108 -7.76 15.61 -14.84
N ASP A 109 -8.04 16.09 -16.05
CA ASP A 109 -9.04 17.12 -16.29
C ASP A 109 -10.46 16.65 -15.93
N LYS A 110 -10.79 15.39 -16.25
CA LYS A 110 -12.05 14.75 -15.81
C LYS A 110 -12.13 14.65 -14.28
N TYR A 111 -11.02 14.31 -13.64
CA TYR A 111 -10.94 14.23 -12.18
C TYR A 111 -11.08 15.61 -11.53
N LEU A 112 -10.46 16.65 -12.08
CA LEU A 112 -10.63 18.03 -11.63
C LEU A 112 -12.08 18.51 -11.78
N ALA A 113 -12.74 18.15 -12.89
CA ALA A 113 -14.16 18.44 -13.09
C ALA A 113 -15.06 17.73 -12.07
N PHE A 114 -14.70 16.52 -11.66
CA PHE A 114 -15.37 15.81 -10.56
C PHE A 114 -15.13 16.51 -9.21
N LEU A 115 -13.88 16.86 -8.89
CA LEU A 115 -13.53 17.54 -7.66
C LEU A 115 -14.27 18.87 -7.50
N ARG A 116 -14.42 19.64 -8.57
CA ARG A 116 -15.18 20.90 -8.55
C ARG A 116 -16.67 20.73 -8.21
N LYS A 117 -17.23 19.52 -8.39
CA LYS A 117 -18.61 19.20 -8.00
C LYS A 117 -18.70 18.57 -6.62
N ALA A 118 -17.66 17.86 -6.19
CA ALA A 118 -17.63 17.09 -4.95
C ALA A 118 -17.09 17.88 -3.74
N LEU A 119 -16.20 18.84 -3.98
CA LEU A 119 -15.63 19.69 -2.93
C LEU A 119 -16.53 20.89 -2.60
N PRO A 120 -16.42 21.44 -1.39
CA PRO A 120 -17.17 22.64 -1.00
C PRO A 120 -16.73 23.85 -1.85
N ALA A 121 -17.64 24.80 -2.07
CA ALA A 121 -17.45 25.93 -2.99
C ALA A 121 -16.32 26.89 -2.59
N ASN A 122 -15.84 26.82 -1.35
CA ASN A 122 -14.70 27.56 -0.82
C ASN A 122 -13.35 26.88 -1.10
N ALA A 123 -13.34 25.71 -1.74
CA ALA A 123 -12.10 24.98 -2.01
C ALA A 123 -11.15 25.77 -2.93
N GLN A 124 -9.91 25.96 -2.47
CA GLN A 124 -8.89 26.68 -3.21
C GLN A 124 -8.09 25.74 -4.10
N TYR A 125 -8.00 26.06 -5.39
CA TYR A 125 -7.18 25.34 -6.36
C TYR A 125 -5.88 26.09 -6.58
N ILE A 126 -4.76 25.49 -6.16
CA ILE A 126 -3.43 26.07 -6.31
C ILE A 126 -2.66 25.28 -7.36
N GLU A 127 -2.24 25.95 -8.43
CA GLU A 127 -1.36 25.35 -9.43
C GLU A 127 0.10 25.52 -9.00
N LYS A 128 0.73 24.44 -8.54
CA LYS A 128 2.12 24.46 -8.07
C LYS A 128 2.81 23.14 -8.35
N ALA A 129 4.07 23.21 -8.76
CA ALA A 129 4.92 22.02 -8.84
C ALA A 129 5.22 21.50 -7.43
N THR A 130 4.94 20.23 -7.17
CA THR A 130 5.06 19.65 -5.82
C THR A 130 6.29 18.73 -5.72
N ASN A 131 6.91 18.72 -4.54
CA ASN A 131 7.91 17.72 -4.13
C ASN A 131 7.27 16.58 -3.31
N TRP A 132 5.97 16.34 -3.48
CA TRP A 132 5.27 15.35 -2.69
C TRP A 132 5.77 13.95 -3.02
N HIS A 133 6.26 13.26 -2.00
CA HIS A 133 6.63 11.85 -2.05
C HIS A 133 5.48 11.06 -1.41
N GLN A 134 4.84 10.18 -2.18
CA GLN A 134 3.95 9.16 -1.61
C GLN A 134 4.85 8.24 -0.77
N GLY A 135 4.69 8.31 0.56
CA GLY A 135 5.31 7.37 1.51
C GLY A 135 4.58 6.04 1.53
#